data_AF-A0A8E0RVG1-F1
#
_entry.id   AF-A0A8E0RVG1-F1
#
_cell.length_a   1.000
_cell.length_b   1.000
_cell.length_c   1.000
_cell.angle_alpha   90.00
_cell.angle_beta   90.00
_cell.angle_gamma   90.00
#
_symmetry.space_group_name_H-M   'P 1'
#
loop_
_entity.id
_entity.type
_entity.pdbx_description
1 polymer ?
#
loop_
_entity_poly.entity_id
_entity_poly.type
_entity_poly.pdbx_seq_one_letter_code
_entity_poly.pdbx_strand_id
1 'polypeptide(L)'
;MFLFGFTFSSVPIAHRILSKTTDPNHSDDPISARQEFLAKHGLCDLIIRCMSDPKIDEATYLKVTEVGNNLLVGGNRFVQTQFYNALSGRRDYQEFFSLLFRRLHGAQTQLDSYAGVKLSSLSSKPTRNPWVRLDGDKKFDENESVSTCALELVNSLTGPLKFMRALCACHYEPFQASQT
;
A
#
# COMPACT_ATOMS: atom_id res chain seq x y z
N MET A 1 -26.37 -4.14 23.30
CA MET A 1 -26.24 -2.77 23.85
C MET A 1 -25.21 -2.84 24.96
N PHE A 2 -23.94 -2.60 24.64
CA PHE A 2 -22.83 -2.65 25.59
C PHE A 2 -22.28 -1.25 25.79
N LEU A 3 -22.28 -0.82 27.05
CA LEU A 3 -21.87 0.50 27.53
C LEU A 3 -20.33 0.62 27.51
N PHE A 4 -19.85 1.71 26.93
CA PHE A 4 -18.47 2.18 27.03
C PHE A 4 -18.15 2.62 28.46
N GLY A 5 -17.05 2.12 29.01
CA GLY A 5 -16.43 2.65 30.24
C GLY A 5 -15.02 3.13 29.93
N PHE A 6 -14.87 4.40 29.52
CA PHE A 6 -13.59 5.09 29.52
C PHE A 6 -13.45 5.83 30.85
N THR A 7 -12.60 5.33 31.74
CA THR A 7 -12.16 6.08 32.93
C THR A 7 -10.88 6.85 32.58
N PHE A 8 -11.01 8.16 32.42
CA PHE A 8 -9.88 9.09 32.44
C PHE A 8 -9.30 9.15 33.85
N SER A 9 -8.02 8.77 34.01
CA SER A 9 -7.26 9.02 35.23
C SER A 9 -6.20 10.08 34.95
N SER A 10 -6.48 11.31 35.38
CA SER A 10 -5.56 12.45 35.38
C SER A 10 -4.53 12.34 36.51
N VAL A 11 -3.23 12.35 36.20
CA VAL A 11 -2.13 12.63 37.14
C VAL A 11 -0.98 13.33 36.37
N PRO A 12 -0.26 14.32 36.95
CA PRO A 12 0.05 15.57 36.27
C PRO A 12 1.44 15.67 35.60
N ILE A 13 1.52 16.69 34.75
CA ILE A 13 2.71 17.22 34.07
C ILE A 13 3.81 17.58 35.08
N ALA A 14 4.95 16.90 34.99
CA ALA A 14 6.19 17.32 35.62
C ALA A 14 7.13 17.90 34.56
N HIS A 15 7.26 19.23 34.54
CA HIS A 15 8.35 19.92 33.85
C HIS A 15 9.69 19.47 34.44
N ARG A 16 10.52 18.81 33.64
CA ARG A 16 11.95 18.66 33.93
C ARG A 16 12.75 19.22 32.77
N ILE A 17 13.08 20.50 32.89
CA ILE A 17 14.21 21.10 32.19
C ILE A 17 15.46 20.56 32.89
N LEU A 18 16.28 19.75 32.22
CA LEU A 18 17.72 19.68 32.54
C LEU A 18 18.56 19.12 31.39
N SER A 19 19.60 19.91 31.07
CA SER A 19 20.85 19.60 30.38
C SER A 19 20.79 19.12 28.92
N LYS A 20 20.90 20.12 28.04
CA LYS A 20 21.55 20.05 26.73
C LYS A 20 22.94 19.41 26.86
N THR A 21 23.09 18.17 26.41
CA THR A 21 24.37 17.64 25.96
C THR A 21 24.32 17.66 24.44
N THR A 22 25.05 18.61 23.87
CA THR A 22 25.21 18.74 22.42
C THR A 22 26.11 17.60 21.96
N ASP A 23 25.52 16.52 21.43
CA ASP A 23 26.25 15.58 20.58
C ASP A 23 26.33 16.18 19.16
N PRO A 24 27.52 16.35 18.55
CA PRO A 24 27.68 17.11 17.32
C PRO A 24 27.29 16.34 16.04
N ASN A 25 26.49 15.27 16.13
CA ASN A 25 26.14 14.44 14.97
C ASN A 25 24.64 14.07 14.83
N HIS A 26 23.74 14.66 15.63
CA HIS A 26 22.31 14.41 15.47
C HIS A 26 21.74 15.35 14.38
N SER A 27 21.84 14.93 13.13
CA SER A 27 20.94 15.46 12.10
C SER A 27 19.52 14.96 12.44
N ASP A 28 18.79 15.73 13.25
CA ASP A 28 17.36 15.51 13.47
C ASP A 28 16.64 15.69 12.13
N ASP A 29 16.54 14.62 11.34
CA ASP A 29 15.75 14.64 10.13
C ASP A 29 14.28 14.85 10.55
N PRO A 30 13.68 16.01 10.24
CA PRO A 30 12.32 16.32 10.66
C PRO A 30 11.29 15.32 10.12
N ILE A 31 11.64 14.57 9.07
CA ILE A 31 10.80 13.50 8.52
C ILE A 31 10.82 12.28 9.43
N SER A 32 12.01 11.84 9.88
CA SER A 32 12.15 10.67 10.75
C SER A 32 11.41 10.85 12.09
N ALA A 33 11.54 12.03 12.71
CA ALA A 33 10.85 12.34 13.96
C ALA A 33 9.32 12.30 13.83
N ARG A 34 8.78 12.80 12.72
CA ARG A 34 7.33 12.75 12.43
C ARG A 34 6.86 11.32 12.18
N GLN A 35 7.62 10.53 11.43
CA GLN A 35 7.32 9.12 11.18
C GLN A 35 7.27 8.32 12.49
N GLU A 36 8.27 8.50 13.36
CA GLU A 36 8.29 7.86 14.67
C GLU A 36 7.13 8.29 15.56
N PHE A 37 6.81 9.58 15.58
CA PHE A 37 5.68 10.10 16.35
C PHE A 37 4.38 9.40 15.92
N LEU A 38 4.09 9.37 14.62
CA LEU A 38 2.89 8.72 14.08
C LEU A 38 2.87 7.21 14.38
N ALA A 39 4.02 6.55 14.24
CA ALA A 39 4.14 5.12 14.54
C ALA A 39 3.90 4.82 16.03
N LYS A 40 4.44 5.63 16.95
CA LYS A 40 4.20 5.54 18.40
C LYS A 40 2.74 5.73 18.78
N HIS A 41 1.97 6.47 17.97
CA HIS A 41 0.55 6.74 18.20
C HIS A 41 -0.37 5.76 17.46
N GLY A 42 0.14 4.60 17.06
CA GLY A 42 -0.68 3.48 16.56
C GLY A 42 -1.05 3.56 15.09
N LEU A 43 -0.41 4.43 14.29
CA LEU A 43 -0.69 4.52 12.86
C LEU A 43 -0.38 3.21 12.11
N CYS A 44 0.70 2.51 12.49
CA CYS A 44 1.05 1.21 11.88
C CYS A 44 -0.05 0.16 12.10
N ASP A 45 -0.55 0.05 13.33
CA ASP A 45 -1.67 -0.83 13.67
C ASP A 45 -2.97 -0.50 12.92
N LEU A 46 -3.25 0.80 12.70
CA LEU A 46 -4.41 1.22 11.93
C LEU A 46 -4.27 0.82 10.46
N ILE A 47 -3.10 1.05 9.86
CA ILE A 47 -2.83 0.68 8.47
C ILE A 47 -3.01 -0.83 8.26
N ILE A 48 -2.41 -1.65 9.13
CA ILE A 48 -2.54 -3.11 9.04
C ILE A 48 -4.00 -3.55 9.16
N ARG A 49 -4.75 -3.03 10.13
CA ARG A 49 -6.18 -3.36 10.28
C ARG A 49 -7.00 -2.97 9.05
N CYS A 50 -6.78 -1.78 8.50
CA CYS A 50 -7.48 -1.34 7.29
C CYS A 50 -7.15 -2.23 6.09
N MET A 51 -5.88 -2.57 5.89
CA MET A 51 -5.46 -3.45 4.79
C MET A 51 -5.91 -4.91 4.98
N SER A 52 -6.19 -5.32 6.21
CA SER A 52 -6.69 -6.65 6.58
C SER A 52 -8.22 -6.75 6.56
N ASP A 53 -8.95 -5.64 6.35
CA ASP A 53 -10.41 -5.67 6.27
C ASP A 53 -10.85 -6.16 4.88
N PRO A 54 -11.57 -7.30 4.76
CA PRO A 54 -12.03 -7.79 3.48
C PRO A 54 -13.09 -6.89 2.82
N LYS A 55 -13.70 -5.96 3.58
CA LYS A 55 -14.77 -5.05 3.12
C LYS A 55 -14.26 -3.69 2.67
N ILE A 56 -12.97 -3.41 2.82
CA ILE A 56 -12.40 -2.12 2.40
C ILE A 56 -12.46 -2.00 0.87
N ASP A 57 -13.00 -0.88 0.40
CA ASP A 57 -13.04 -0.56 -1.02
C ASP A 57 -11.64 -0.30 -1.58
N GLU A 58 -11.48 -0.45 -2.90
CA GLU A 58 -10.17 -0.33 -3.57
C GLU A 58 -9.54 1.06 -3.40
N ALA A 59 -10.33 2.13 -3.50
CA ALA A 59 -9.79 3.49 -3.39
C ALA A 59 -9.24 3.76 -1.98
N THR A 60 -9.96 3.36 -0.94
CA THR A 60 -9.50 3.45 0.45
C THR A 60 -8.29 2.56 0.68
N TYR A 61 -8.27 1.34 0.14
CA TYR A 61 -7.12 0.43 0.25
C TYR A 61 -5.85 1.06 -0.36
N LEU A 62 -5.94 1.65 -1.55
CA LEU A 62 -4.82 2.32 -2.19
C LEU A 62 -4.34 3.53 -1.40
N LYS A 63 -5.26 4.32 -0.84
CA LYS A 63 -4.89 5.48 -0.02
C LYS A 63 -4.19 5.07 1.27
N VAL A 64 -4.68 4.03 1.94
CA VAL A 64 -4.02 3.47 3.14
C VAL A 64 -2.64 2.95 2.80
N THR A 65 -2.50 2.27 1.66
CA THR A 65 -1.21 1.77 1.17
C THR A 65 -0.23 2.90 0.85
N GLU A 66 -0.71 4.00 0.26
CA GLU A 66 0.08 5.21 0.02
C GLU A 66 0.58 5.84 1.33
N VAL A 67 -0.30 5.95 2.35
CA VAL A 67 0.08 6.44 3.68
C VAL A 67 1.16 5.55 4.31
N GLY A 68 1.03 4.23 4.20
CA GLY A 68 2.03 3.27 4.68
C GLY A 68 3.38 3.43 3.97
N ASN A 69 3.37 3.61 2.65
CA ASN A 69 4.58 3.88 1.86
C ASN A 69 5.28 5.16 2.33
N ASN A 70 4.52 6.25 2.52
CA ASN A 70 5.06 7.54 2.98
C ASN A 70 5.64 7.43 4.39
N LEU A 71 5.04 6.62 5.25
CA LEU A 71 5.53 6.38 6.60
C LEU A 71 6.86 5.60 6.60
N LEU A 72 7.08 4.74 5.61
CA LEU A 72 8.28 3.92 5.43
C LEU A 72 9.36 4.55 4.53
N VAL A 73 9.14 5.78 4.03
CA VAL A 73 10.14 6.49 3.21
C VAL A 73 11.48 6.55 3.96
N GLY A 74 12.55 6.19 3.25
CA GLY A 74 13.91 6.16 3.81
C GLY A 74 14.26 4.90 4.61
N GLY A 75 13.32 3.95 4.77
CA GLY A 75 13.60 2.68 5.47
C GLY A 75 13.81 2.87 6.97
N ASN A 76 12.94 3.66 7.61
CA ASN A 76 13.03 3.93 9.05
C ASN A 76 12.83 2.65 9.87
N ARG A 77 13.90 2.18 10.52
CA ARG A 77 13.92 0.92 11.28
C ARG A 77 12.94 0.89 12.46
N PHE A 78 12.71 2.04 13.10
CA PHE A 78 11.73 2.12 14.19
C PHE A 78 10.32 1.85 13.65
N VAL A 79 9.95 2.49 12.54
CA VAL A 79 8.65 2.31 11.88
C VAL A 79 8.49 0.87 11.38
N GLN A 80 9.51 0.30 10.73
CA GLN A 80 9.51 -1.10 10.29
C GLN A 80 9.25 -2.06 11.46
N THR A 81 9.86 -1.78 12.63
CA THR A 81 9.63 -2.57 13.85
C THR A 81 8.20 -2.43 14.37
N GLN A 82 7.58 -1.26 14.28
CA GLN A 82 6.17 -1.09 14.63
C GLN A 82 5.24 -1.86 13.69
N PHE A 83 5.51 -1.86 12.38
CA PHE A 83 4.77 -2.72 11.44
C PHE A 83 4.97 -4.20 11.73
N TYR A 84 6.19 -4.62 12.04
CA TYR A 84 6.47 -6.01 12.40
C TYR A 84 5.68 -6.40 13.65
N ASN A 85 5.73 -5.61 14.72
CA ASN A 85 4.98 -5.88 15.94
C ASN A 85 3.45 -5.92 15.70
N ALA A 86 2.93 -5.01 14.87
CA ALA A 86 1.52 -4.98 14.48
C ALA A 86 1.08 -6.26 13.78
N LEU A 87 1.95 -6.81 12.94
CA LEU A 87 1.72 -8.03 12.17
C LEU A 87 1.95 -9.29 13.01
N SER A 88 3.07 -9.42 13.70
CA SER A 88 3.47 -10.64 14.41
C SER A 88 2.64 -10.96 15.66
N GLY A 89 1.92 -9.98 16.22
CA GLY A 89 1.16 -10.13 17.45
C GLY A 89 -0.31 -10.55 17.29
N ARG A 90 -0.84 -10.72 16.07
CA ARG A 90 -2.29 -10.82 15.82
C ARG A 90 -2.67 -11.90 14.80
N ARG A 91 -3.91 -12.42 14.90
CA ARG A 91 -4.53 -13.29 13.88
C ARG A 91 -4.61 -12.60 12.51
N ASP A 92 -4.71 -11.27 12.54
CA ASP A 92 -4.76 -10.36 11.40
C ASP A 92 -3.53 -10.50 10.47
N TYR A 93 -2.41 -11.10 10.93
CA TYR A 93 -1.25 -11.44 10.09
C TYR A 93 -1.64 -12.23 8.84
N GLN A 94 -2.35 -13.34 9.03
CA GLN A 94 -2.71 -14.23 7.93
C GLN A 94 -3.69 -13.55 6.98
N GLU A 95 -4.63 -12.78 7.53
CA GLU A 95 -5.63 -12.04 6.76
C GLU A 95 -4.98 -10.94 5.92
N PHE A 96 -4.03 -10.19 6.50
CA PHE A 96 -3.25 -9.17 5.78
C PHE A 96 -2.58 -9.74 4.53
N PHE A 97 -1.75 -10.78 4.70
CA PHE A 97 -1.00 -11.36 3.57
C PHE A 97 -1.90 -12.08 2.57
N SER A 98 -2.97 -12.74 3.05
CA SER A 98 -3.93 -13.40 2.17
C SER A 98 -4.69 -12.39 1.30
N LEU A 99 -5.12 -11.27 1.87
CA LEU A 99 -5.82 -10.21 1.14
C LEU A 99 -4.89 -9.47 0.18
N LEU A 100 -3.67 -9.16 0.63
CA LEU A 100 -2.64 -8.57 -0.22
C LEU A 100 -2.35 -9.46 -1.43
N PHE A 101 -2.12 -10.77 -1.20
CA PHE A 101 -1.91 -11.74 -2.26
C PHE A 101 -3.10 -11.81 -3.22
N ARG A 102 -4.33 -11.89 -2.70
CA ARG A 102 -5.55 -11.94 -3.51
C ARG A 102 -5.69 -10.72 -4.41
N ARG A 103 -5.38 -9.52 -3.91
CA ARG A 103 -5.42 -8.28 -4.70
C ARG A 103 -4.34 -8.27 -5.78
N LEU A 104 -3.10 -8.62 -5.45
CA LEU A 104 -2.00 -8.71 -6.41
C LEU A 104 -2.29 -9.73 -7.51
N HIS A 105 -2.77 -10.91 -7.13
CA HIS A 105 -3.13 -11.97 -8.07
C HIS A 105 -4.31 -11.56 -8.97
N GLY A 106 -5.32 -10.88 -8.41
CA GLY A 106 -6.45 -10.35 -9.17
C GLY A 106 -6.04 -9.33 -10.22
N ALA A 107 -5.14 -8.40 -9.85
CA ALA A 107 -4.61 -7.41 -10.79
C ALA A 107 -3.69 -8.04 -11.85
N GLN A 108 -2.86 -9.03 -11.47
CA GLN A 108 -2.05 -9.79 -12.41
C GLN A 108 -2.92 -10.53 -13.44
N THR A 109 -3.95 -11.23 -12.98
CA THR A 109 -4.87 -11.98 -13.87
C THR A 109 -5.55 -11.05 -14.89
N GLN A 110 -5.91 -9.84 -14.46
CA GLN A 110 -6.47 -8.83 -15.36
C GLN A 110 -5.43 -8.35 -16.37
N LEU A 111 -4.19 -8.05 -15.96
CA LEU A 111 -3.12 -7.69 -16.89
C LEU A 111 -2.85 -8.77 -17.94
N ASP A 112 -2.81 -10.05 -17.53
CA ASP A 112 -2.61 -11.18 -18.44
C ASP A 112 -3.75 -11.27 -19.48
N SER A 113 -4.98 -11.00 -19.05
CA SER A 113 -6.13 -10.94 -19.96
C SER A 113 -5.99 -9.81 -21.00
N TYR A 114 -5.54 -8.62 -20.58
CA TYR A 114 -5.29 -7.49 -21.50
C TYR A 114 -4.14 -7.78 -22.46
N ALA A 115 -3.06 -8.41 -22.00
CA ALA A 115 -1.94 -8.82 -22.85
C ALA A 115 -2.38 -9.86 -23.89
N GLY A 116 -3.19 -10.85 -23.49
CA GLY A 116 -3.77 -11.85 -24.38
C GLY A 116 -4.70 -11.25 -25.44
N VAL A 117 -5.57 -10.32 -25.04
CA VAL A 117 -6.46 -9.59 -25.97
C VAL A 117 -5.65 -8.79 -27.01
N LYS A 118 -4.58 -8.12 -26.59
CA LYS A 118 -3.70 -7.34 -27.49
C LYS A 118 -2.92 -8.22 -28.47
N LEU A 119 -2.53 -9.43 -28.07
CA LEU A 119 -1.94 -10.43 -28.97
C LEU A 119 -2.95 -10.98 -29.98
N SER A 120 -4.20 -11.22 -29.56
CA SER A 120 -5.26 -11.68 -30.46
C SER A 120 -5.70 -10.61 -31.47
N SER A 121 -5.71 -9.32 -31.10
CA SER A 121 -6.04 -8.21 -32.02
C SER A 121 -4.92 -7.92 -33.03
N LEU A 122 -3.66 -8.22 -32.71
CA LEU A 122 -2.55 -8.20 -33.66
C LEU A 122 -2.56 -9.42 -34.61
N SER A 123 -3.21 -10.52 -34.20
CA SER A 123 -3.35 -11.74 -35.01
C SER A 123 -4.55 -11.70 -35.97
N SER A 124 -5.49 -10.76 -35.81
CA SER A 124 -6.54 -10.53 -36.80
C SER A 124 -6.04 -9.56 -37.87
N LYS A 125 -5.36 -10.08 -38.91
CA LYS A 125 -5.38 -9.38 -40.20
C LYS A 125 -6.84 -9.31 -40.64
N PRO A 126 -7.46 -8.13 -40.76
CA PRO A 126 -8.72 -8.04 -41.48
C PRO A 126 -8.34 -8.16 -42.95
N THR A 127 -8.72 -9.26 -43.58
CA THR A 127 -8.79 -9.32 -45.04
C THR A 127 -9.69 -8.18 -45.47
N ARG A 128 -9.06 -7.11 -45.98
CA ARG A 128 -9.68 -5.84 -46.30
C ARG A 128 -10.47 -6.02 -47.59
N ASN A 129 -11.75 -6.36 -47.47
CA ASN A 129 -12.67 -6.36 -48.59
C ASN A 129 -12.85 -4.91 -49.08
N PRO A 130 -12.53 -4.55 -50.34
CA PRO A 130 -12.44 -3.15 -50.78
C PRO A 130 -13.77 -2.40 -50.95
N TRP A 131 -14.92 -2.98 -50.59
CA TRP A 131 -16.23 -2.49 -51.04
C TRP A 131 -17.26 -2.23 -49.94
N VAL A 132 -16.87 -1.65 -48.81
CA VAL A 132 -17.85 -1.07 -47.88
C VAL A 132 -17.40 0.33 -47.49
N ARG A 133 -18.07 1.33 -48.08
CA ARG A 133 -17.92 2.75 -47.75
C ARG A 133 -19.20 3.22 -47.06
N LEU A 134 -18.98 3.96 -45.96
CA LEU A 134 -19.90 4.82 -45.22
C LEU A 134 -21.19 4.19 -44.68
N ASP A 135 -21.24 4.00 -43.37
CA ASP A 135 -22.19 4.81 -42.60
C ASP A 135 -21.51 5.30 -41.31
N GLY A 136 -21.90 6.50 -40.87
CA GLY A 136 -21.26 7.20 -39.77
C GLY A 136 -21.55 6.53 -38.45
N ASP A 137 -20.49 6.17 -37.72
CA ASP A 137 -20.62 5.80 -36.32
C ASP A 137 -19.49 6.42 -35.51
N LYS A 138 -19.87 7.03 -34.39
CA LYS A 138 -18.94 7.60 -33.42
C LYS A 138 -17.95 6.50 -33.02
N LYS A 139 -16.69 6.63 -33.45
CA LYS A 139 -15.58 5.93 -32.81
C LYS A 139 -15.49 6.44 -31.38
N PHE A 140 -16.23 5.81 -30.47
CA PHE A 140 -15.97 5.93 -29.06
C PHE A 140 -14.55 5.43 -28.81
N ASP A 141 -13.82 6.17 -27.98
CA ASP A 141 -12.42 5.97 -27.64
C ASP A 141 -12.16 4.61 -26.94
N GLU A 142 -12.13 3.51 -27.70
CA GLU A 142 -11.63 2.22 -27.21
C GLU A 142 -10.15 2.31 -26.80
N ASN A 143 -9.36 3.19 -27.43
CA ASN A 143 -7.96 3.38 -27.08
C ASN A 143 -7.77 4.18 -25.77
N GLU A 144 -8.61 5.17 -25.49
CA GLU A 144 -8.52 5.95 -24.24
C GLU A 144 -9.01 5.14 -23.03
N SER A 145 -10.11 4.39 -23.20
CA SER A 145 -10.64 3.51 -22.15
C SER A 145 -9.71 2.35 -21.78
N VAL A 146 -9.03 1.74 -22.76
CA VAL A 146 -8.00 0.71 -22.50
C VAL A 146 -6.77 1.32 -21.83
N SER A 147 -6.38 2.55 -22.19
CA SER A 147 -5.26 3.27 -21.57
C SER A 147 -5.54 3.60 -20.09
N THR A 148 -6.74 4.10 -19.78
CA THR A 148 -7.14 4.42 -18.40
C THR A 148 -7.26 3.17 -17.53
N CYS A 149 -7.84 2.07 -18.06
CA CYS A 149 -7.95 0.82 -17.32
C CYS A 149 -6.58 0.17 -17.04
N ALA A 150 -5.66 0.21 -18.00
CA ALA A 150 -4.29 -0.25 -17.78
C ALA A 150 -3.55 0.58 -16.72
N LEU A 151 -3.77 1.90 -16.69
CA LEU A 151 -3.19 2.80 -15.69
C LEU A 151 -3.72 2.50 -14.28
N GLU A 152 -5.02 2.25 -14.14
CA GLU A 152 -5.63 1.86 -12.86
C GLU A 152 -5.06 0.54 -12.34
N LEU A 153 -4.91 -0.48 -13.21
CA LEU A 153 -4.27 -1.75 -12.84
C LEU A 153 -2.83 -1.60 -12.38
N VAL A 154 -2.05 -0.77 -13.08
CA VAL A 154 -0.66 -0.47 -12.69
C VAL A 154 -0.62 0.24 -11.34
N ASN A 155 -1.54 1.18 -11.09
CA ASN A 155 -1.64 1.87 -9.81
C ASN A 155 -2.03 0.90 -8.67
N SER A 156 -2.98 -0.01 -8.93
CA SER A 156 -3.40 -1.04 -7.96
C SER A 156 -2.29 -2.01 -7.57
N LEU A 157 -1.31 -2.26 -8.45
CA LEU A 157 -0.13 -3.08 -8.15
C LEU A 157 1.02 -2.31 -7.52
N THR A 158 1.26 -1.09 -8.00
CA THR A 158 2.48 -0.33 -7.66
C THR A 158 2.52 0.03 -6.19
N GLY A 159 1.41 0.49 -5.61
CA GLY A 159 1.34 0.86 -4.19
C GLY A 159 1.69 -0.30 -3.26
N PRO A 160 0.99 -1.45 -3.36
CA PRO A 160 1.23 -2.59 -2.49
C PRO A 160 2.63 -3.21 -2.65
N LEU A 161 3.15 -3.26 -3.88
CA LEU A 161 4.52 -3.75 -4.12
C LEU A 161 5.58 -2.82 -3.53
N LYS A 162 5.40 -1.49 -3.65
CA LYS A 162 6.27 -0.51 -2.97
C LYS A 162 6.21 -0.69 -1.46
N PHE A 163 5.04 -0.96 -0.91
CA PHE A 163 4.86 -1.13 0.53
C PHE A 163 5.65 -2.35 1.03
N MET A 164 5.51 -3.49 0.35
CA MET A 164 6.28 -4.71 0.64
C MET A 164 7.79 -4.47 0.54
N ARG A 165 8.24 -3.76 -0.50
CA ARG A 165 9.65 -3.40 -0.64
C ARG A 165 10.14 -2.51 0.51
N ALA A 166 9.32 -1.56 0.95
CA ALA A 166 9.67 -0.61 1.99
C ALA A 166 9.73 -1.26 3.39
N LEU A 167 8.86 -2.24 3.67
CA LEU A 167 8.95 -3.07 4.88
C LEU A 167 10.31 -3.78 4.97
N CYS A 168 10.82 -4.24 3.83
CA CYS A 168 12.08 -4.96 3.69
C CYS A 168 13.30 -4.06 3.41
N ALA A 169 13.13 -2.73 3.42
CA ALA A 169 14.22 -1.81 3.12
C ALA A 169 15.36 -1.95 4.14
N CYS A 170 16.60 -1.67 3.70
CA CYS A 170 17.79 -1.73 4.54
C CYS A 170 18.06 -3.11 5.17
N HIS A 171 17.66 -4.19 4.50
CA HIS A 171 17.84 -5.58 4.96
C HIS A 171 17.22 -5.84 6.35
N TYR A 172 15.97 -5.41 6.52
CA TYR A 172 15.26 -5.66 7.77
C TYR A 172 14.93 -7.15 7.94
N GLU A 173 15.86 -7.86 8.58
CA GLU A 173 15.84 -9.30 8.83
C GLU A 173 14.48 -9.85 9.29
N PRO A 174 13.73 -9.23 10.23
CA PRO A 174 12.46 -9.81 10.68
C PRO A 174 11.40 -10.01 9.57
N PHE A 175 11.46 -9.24 8.48
CA PHE A 175 10.59 -9.43 7.31
C PHE A 175 11.22 -10.30 6.20
N GLN A 176 12.50 -10.63 6.29
CA GLN A 176 13.27 -11.33 5.25
C GLN A 176 13.78 -12.71 5.70
N ALA A 177 13.82 -12.97 6.99
CA ALA A 177 14.29 -14.22 7.54
C ALA A 177 13.38 -15.36 7.07
N SER A 178 13.97 -16.34 6.39
CA SER A 178 13.29 -17.61 6.18
C SER A 178 13.18 -18.30 7.55
N GLN A 179 11.96 -18.51 8.04
CA GLN A 179 11.78 -19.53 9.06
C GLN A 179 12.24 -20.86 8.44
N THR A 180 13.39 -21.33 8.92
CA THR A 180 13.93 -22.66 8.61
C THR A 180 13.37 -23.66 9.61
#